data_AF-A0A2E2W660-F1
#
_entry.id   AF-A0A2E2W660-F1
#
_cell.length_a   1.000
_cell.length_b   1.000
_cell.length_c   1.000
_cell.angle_alpha   90.00
_cell.angle_beta   90.00
_cell.angle_gamma   90.00
#
_symmetry.space_group_name_H-M   'P 1'
#
loop_
_entity.id
_entity.type
_entity.pdbx_description
1 polymer ?
#
loop_
_entity_poly.entity_id
_entity_poly.type
_entity_poly.pdbx_seq_one_letter_code
_entity_poly.pdbx_strand_id
1 'polypeptide(L)'
;MYERSEKTRKLCEIFRSCNGNLSYETICNEMNDTKENLRPTITRVVKMLERDEGIVFGNVRTVGYRRLTDGEKVHSLDGFQRKIRRNASNGTQRAHTVSDRLALSNDEQLKLQLKEAAFMAISKNLS
;
A
#
# COMPACT_ATOMS: atom_id res chain seq x y z
N MET A 1 -19.12 -2.00 -16.07
CA MET A 1 -18.31 -2.80 -15.13
C MET A 1 -17.32 -3.60 -15.98
N TYR A 2 -16.02 -3.28 -15.99
CA TYR A 2 -15.06 -4.00 -16.84
C TYR A 2 -14.98 -5.46 -16.40
N GLU A 3 -15.21 -6.36 -17.35
CA GLU A 3 -15.15 -7.80 -17.15
C GLU A 3 -13.74 -8.19 -16.69
N ARG A 4 -13.67 -8.97 -15.61
CA ARG A 4 -12.38 -9.33 -15.00
C ARG A 4 -11.72 -10.37 -15.89
N SER A 5 -10.41 -10.24 -16.13
CA SER A 5 -9.68 -11.31 -16.81
C SER A 5 -9.82 -12.61 -16.02
N GLU A 6 -9.97 -13.73 -16.73
CA GLU A 6 -10.11 -15.05 -16.13
C GLU A 6 -9.00 -15.36 -15.11
N LYS A 7 -7.77 -14.94 -15.45
CA LYS A 7 -6.58 -15.01 -14.59
C LYS A 7 -6.76 -14.30 -13.26
N THR A 8 -7.36 -13.11 -13.26
CA THR A 8 -7.62 -12.34 -12.03
C THR A 8 -8.68 -13.04 -11.19
N ARG A 9 -9.75 -13.56 -11.81
CA ARG A 9 -10.81 -14.28 -11.10
C ARG A 9 -10.27 -15.54 -10.41
N LYS A 10 -9.51 -16.36 -11.13
CA LYS A 10 -8.90 -17.57 -10.58
C LYS A 10 -7.96 -17.24 -9.41
N LEU A 11 -7.07 -16.25 -9.56
CA LEU A 11 -6.23 -15.82 -8.43
C LEU A 11 -7.05 -15.33 -7.23
N CYS A 12 -8.15 -14.60 -7.43
CA CYS A 12 -9.02 -14.23 -6.32
C CYS A 12 -9.57 -15.46 -5.58
N GLU A 13 -9.98 -16.50 -6.30
CA GLU A 13 -10.48 -17.74 -5.70
C GLU A 13 -9.40 -18.44 -4.86
N ILE A 14 -8.17 -18.57 -5.39
CA ILE A 14 -7.02 -19.14 -4.68
C ILE A 14 -6.71 -18.37 -3.39
N PHE A 15 -6.67 -17.04 -3.48
CA PHE A 15 -6.40 -16.22 -2.30
C PHE A 15 -7.53 -16.29 -1.28
N ARG A 16 -8.81 -16.33 -1.71
CA ARG A 16 -9.96 -16.44 -0.79
C ARG A 16 -9.99 -17.76 -0.04
N SER A 17 -9.68 -18.87 -0.72
CA SER A 17 -9.69 -20.21 -0.12
C SER A 17 -8.50 -20.44 0.82
N CYS A 18 -7.46 -19.59 0.76
CA CYS A 18 -6.31 -19.70 1.63
C CYS A 18 -6.64 -19.28 3.09
N ASN A 19 -6.51 -20.24 4.00
CA ASN A 19 -6.51 -20.02 5.45
C ASN A 19 -5.07 -20.17 5.99
N GLY A 20 -4.25 -19.14 5.81
CA GLY A 20 -2.88 -19.10 6.33
C GLY A 20 -1.86 -18.68 5.29
N ASN A 21 -0.84 -19.50 5.07
CA ASN A 21 0.25 -19.24 4.15
C ASN A 21 -0.09 -19.72 2.73
N LEU A 22 0.24 -18.89 1.75
CA LEU A 22 0.16 -19.19 0.32
C LEU A 22 1.53 -18.95 -0.30
N SER A 23 2.23 -20.03 -0.64
CA SER A 23 3.57 -19.94 -1.22
C SER A 23 3.51 -19.53 -2.70
N TYR A 24 4.60 -18.94 -3.21
CA TYR A 24 4.70 -18.68 -4.66
C TYR A 24 4.64 -19.96 -5.48
N GLU A 25 5.20 -21.06 -4.97
CA GLU A 25 5.16 -22.36 -5.64
C GLU A 25 3.72 -22.85 -5.84
N THR A 26 2.89 -22.82 -4.78
CA THR A 26 1.47 -23.19 -4.88
C THR A 26 0.74 -22.31 -5.88
N ILE A 27 0.95 -20.99 -5.83
CA ILE A 27 0.31 -20.05 -6.77
C ILE A 27 0.72 -20.34 -8.22
N CYS A 28 2.01 -20.54 -8.47
CA CYS A 28 2.54 -20.83 -9.80
C CYS A 28 2.01 -22.16 -10.36
N ASN A 29 1.96 -23.19 -9.52
CA ASN A 29 1.44 -24.51 -9.89
C ASN A 29 -0.05 -24.45 -10.24
N GLU A 30 -0.87 -23.79 -9.42
CA GLU A 30 -2.30 -23.69 -9.67
C GLU A 30 -2.65 -22.80 -10.89
N MET A 31 -1.83 -21.79 -11.15
CA MET A 31 -2.00 -20.89 -12.29
C MET A 31 -1.31 -21.37 -13.57
N ASN A 32 -0.47 -22.41 -13.47
CA ASN A 32 0.40 -22.89 -14.53
C ASN A 32 1.20 -21.76 -15.22
N ASP A 33 1.84 -20.93 -14.41
CA ASP A 33 2.58 -19.75 -14.88
C ASP A 33 3.73 -19.39 -13.92
N THR A 34 4.63 -18.50 -14.35
CA THR A 34 5.81 -18.12 -13.57
C THR A 34 5.51 -16.99 -12.60
N LYS A 35 6.31 -16.91 -11.53
CA LYS A 35 6.19 -15.86 -10.52
C LYS A 35 6.30 -14.47 -11.12
N GLU A 36 7.19 -14.28 -12.09
CA GLU A 36 7.47 -13.02 -12.77
C GLU A 36 6.23 -12.52 -13.51
N ASN A 37 5.54 -13.41 -14.22
CA ASN A 37 4.32 -13.12 -14.98
C ASN A 37 3.11 -12.89 -14.06
N LEU A 38 3.06 -13.60 -12.93
CA LEU A 38 1.94 -13.50 -11.98
C LEU A 38 2.05 -12.30 -11.05
N ARG A 39 3.25 -11.79 -10.78
CA ARG A 39 3.51 -10.76 -9.75
C ARG A 39 2.65 -9.48 -9.89
N PRO A 40 2.45 -8.89 -11.09
CA PRO A 40 1.58 -7.72 -11.23
C PRO A 40 0.12 -8.04 -10.89
N THR A 41 -0.37 -9.19 -11.35
CA THR A 41 -1.74 -9.65 -11.13
C THR A 41 -1.99 -10.01 -9.66
N ILE A 42 -1.04 -10.71 -9.02
CA ILE A 42 -1.10 -11.02 -7.59
C ILE A 42 -1.19 -9.72 -6.77
N THR A 43 -0.34 -8.73 -7.08
CA THR A 43 -0.35 -7.44 -6.37
C THR A 43 -1.70 -6.74 -6.49
N ARG A 44 -2.33 -6.83 -7.67
CA ARG A 44 -3.67 -6.30 -7.91
C ARG A 44 -4.73 -7.06 -7.12
N VAL A 45 -4.70 -8.39 -7.15
CA VAL A 45 -5.67 -9.26 -6.45
C VAL A 45 -5.62 -9.03 -4.94
N VAL A 46 -4.44 -9.01 -4.34
CA VAL A 46 -4.29 -8.76 -2.89
C VAL A 46 -4.90 -7.42 -2.50
N LYS A 47 -4.62 -6.34 -3.25
CA LYS A 47 -5.21 -5.01 -3.00
C LYS A 47 -6.72 -4.97 -3.21
N MET A 48 -7.21 -5.73 -4.19
CA MET A 48 -8.65 -5.82 -4.46
C MET A 48 -9.38 -6.52 -3.32
N LEU A 49 -8.85 -7.64 -2.83
CA LEU A 49 -9.43 -8.37 -1.70
C LEU A 49 -9.38 -7.55 -0.40
N GLU A 50 -8.32 -6.78 -0.18
CA GLU A 50 -8.24 -5.85 0.94
C GLU A 50 -9.33 -4.78 0.87
N ARG A 51 -9.50 -4.13 -0.30
CA ARG A 51 -10.47 -3.04 -0.49
C ARG A 51 -11.93 -3.51 -0.51
N ASP A 52 -12.20 -4.59 -1.23
CA ASP A 52 -13.57 -5.02 -1.57
C ASP A 52 -14.12 -6.02 -0.52
N GLU A 53 -13.25 -6.79 0.14
CA GLU A 53 -13.64 -7.90 1.01
C GLU A 53 -13.01 -7.83 2.42
N GLY A 54 -12.15 -6.83 2.70
CA GLY A 54 -11.48 -6.68 4.00
C GLY A 54 -10.46 -7.79 4.32
N ILE A 55 -10.05 -8.57 3.32
CA ILE A 55 -9.09 -9.66 3.48
C ILE A 55 -7.68 -9.12 3.24
N VAL A 56 -6.86 -9.11 4.28
CA VAL A 56 -5.50 -8.56 4.24
C VAL A 56 -4.47 -9.68 4.20
N PHE A 57 -3.50 -9.56 3.30
CA PHE A 57 -2.36 -10.48 3.20
C PHE A 57 -1.04 -9.75 3.50
N GLY A 58 -0.27 -10.29 4.44
CA GLY A 58 1.12 -9.91 4.66
C GLY A 58 2.05 -10.62 3.67
N ASN A 59 3.10 -9.94 3.22
CA ASN A 59 4.15 -10.58 2.44
C ASN A 59 5.09 -11.35 3.36
N VAL A 60 5.31 -12.64 3.06
CA VAL A 60 6.35 -13.45 3.70
C VAL A 60 7.53 -13.46 2.74
N ARG A 61 8.63 -12.80 3.16
CA ARG A 61 9.81 -12.59 2.31
C ARG A 61 10.26 -13.92 1.69
N THR A 62 10.49 -13.89 0.38
CA THR A 62 10.88 -15.02 -0.50
C THR A 62 9.92 -16.21 -0.56
N VAL A 63 8.97 -16.35 0.37
CA VAL A 63 8.06 -17.50 0.46
C VAL A 63 6.76 -17.25 -0.28
N GLY A 64 6.09 -16.12 -0.03
CA GLY A 64 4.76 -15.86 -0.59
C GLY A 64 3.94 -14.85 0.22
N TYR A 65 2.70 -15.21 0.50
CA TYR A 65 1.73 -14.38 1.22
C TYR A 65 1.14 -15.14 2.40
N ARG A 66 0.69 -14.40 3.40
CA ARG A 66 -0.02 -14.96 4.54
C ARG A 66 -1.24 -14.12 4.86
N ARG A 67 -2.40 -14.74 5.01
CA ARG A 67 -3.61 -14.05 5.47
C ARG A 67 -3.40 -13.58 6.91
N LEU A 68 -3.65 -12.30 7.16
CA LEU A 68 -3.50 -11.71 8.48
C LEU A 68 -4.77 -11.89 9.31
N THR A 69 -4.57 -12.23 10.58
CA THR A 69 -5.60 -12.14 11.62
C THR A 69 -5.88 -10.68 11.97
N ASP A 70 -7.00 -10.39 12.64
CA ASP A 70 -7.35 -9.02 12.99
C ASP A 70 -6.33 -8.35 13.91
N GLY A 71 -5.74 -9.08 14.86
CA GLY A 71 -4.65 -8.57 15.69
C GLY A 71 -3.41 -8.21 14.86
N GLU A 72 -3.06 -9.02 13.85
CA GLU A 72 -1.94 -8.74 12.96
C GLU A 72 -2.23 -7.60 11.98
N LYS A 73 -3.49 -7.42 11.57
CA LYS A 73 -3.90 -6.25 10.80
C LYS A 73 -3.61 -4.98 11.58
N VAL A 74 -3.95 -4.93 12.88
CA VAL A 74 -3.63 -3.77 13.73
C VAL A 74 -2.13 -3.50 13.73
N HIS A 75 -1.30 -4.51 13.99
CA HIS A 75 0.16 -4.34 13.95
C HIS A 75 0.70 -3.94 12.58
N SER A 76 0.06 -4.37 11.49
CA SER A 76 0.46 -3.97 10.13
C SER A 76 0.29 -2.46 9.89
N LEU A 77 -0.61 -1.80 10.63
CA LEU A 77 -0.82 -0.36 10.55
C LEU A 77 0.37 0.42 11.13
N ASP A 78 1.15 -0.14 12.05
CA ASP A 78 2.35 0.52 12.60
C ASP A 78 3.36 0.83 11.48
N GLY A 79 3.53 -0.10 10.54
CA GLY A 79 4.37 0.11 9.36
C GLY A 79 3.84 1.22 8.46
N PHE A 80 2.52 1.29 8.29
CA PHE A 80 1.85 2.33 7.53
C PHE A 80 1.99 3.71 8.20
N GLN A 81 1.80 3.79 9.51
CA GLN A 81 2.01 4.99 10.31
C GLN A 81 3.44 5.51 10.18
N ARG A 82 4.46 4.64 10.31
CA ARG A 82 5.87 5.02 10.11
C ARG A 82 6.11 5.60 8.71
N LYS A 83 5.47 5.03 7.68
CA LYS A 83 5.57 5.51 6.30
C LYS A 83 4.89 6.87 6.11
N ILE A 84 3.69 7.06 6.66
CA ILE A 84 3.00 8.36 6.66
C ILE A 84 3.88 9.42 7.31
N ARG A 85 4.41 9.13 8.50
CA ARG A 85 5.30 10.04 9.23
C ARG A 85 6.54 10.41 8.42
N ARG A 86 7.21 9.43 7.82
CA ARG A 86 8.40 9.67 6.99
C ARG A 86 8.06 10.53 5.77
N ASN A 87 6.96 10.25 5.10
CA ASN A 87 6.52 11.03 3.94
C ASN A 87 6.15 12.46 4.32
N ALA A 88 5.51 12.67 5.48
CA ALA A 88 5.22 13.99 6.01
C ALA A 88 6.50 14.76 6.32
N SER A 89 7.47 14.14 7.00
CA SER A 89 8.79 14.75 7.27
C SER A 89 9.51 15.15 5.97
N ASN A 90 9.51 14.28 4.96
CA ASN A 90 10.09 14.60 3.65
C ASN A 90 9.32 15.73 2.94
N GLY A 91 7.99 15.77 3.10
CA GLY A 91 7.14 16.83 2.60
C GLY A 91 7.47 18.19 3.20
N THR A 92 7.68 18.25 4.53
CA THR A 92 8.16 19.46 5.21
C THR A 92 9.53 19.86 4.67
N GLN A 93 10.51 18.96 4.59
CA GLN A 93 11.83 19.29 4.04
C GLN A 93 11.74 19.88 2.63
N ARG A 94 10.89 19.32 1.75
CA ARG A 94 10.65 19.87 0.40
C ARG A 94 9.96 21.23 0.41
N ALA A 95 9.06 21.51 1.35
CA ALA A 95 8.47 22.84 1.48
C ALA A 95 9.51 23.91 1.88
N HIS A 96 10.51 23.50 2.68
CA HIS A 96 11.61 24.38 3.10
C HIS A 96 12.64 24.64 1.99
N THR A 97 12.66 23.86 0.90
CA THR A 97 13.58 24.14 -0.24
C THR A 97 13.11 25.26 -1.16
N VAL A 98 11.93 25.84 -0.93
CA VAL A 98 11.44 26.99 -1.68
C VAL A 98 12.18 28.25 -1.20
N SER A 99 13.16 28.70 -2.00
CA SER A 99 14.11 29.75 -1.63
C SER A 99 13.47 31.13 -1.48
N ASP A 100 12.63 31.54 -2.44
CA ASP A 100 11.94 32.84 -2.43
C ASP A 100 10.43 32.62 -2.39
N ARG A 101 9.89 32.64 -1.17
CA ARG A 101 8.45 32.44 -0.94
C ARG A 101 7.63 33.69 -1.30
N LEU A 102 8.24 34.87 -1.32
CA LEU A 102 7.54 36.13 -1.57
C LEU A 102 7.36 36.40 -3.07
N ALA A 103 8.24 35.84 -3.89
CA ALA A 103 8.09 35.86 -5.35
C ALA A 103 6.95 34.97 -5.88
N LEU A 104 6.37 34.09 -5.05
CA LEU A 104 5.23 33.25 -5.42
C LEU A 104 3.94 34.06 -5.50
N SER A 105 2.98 33.61 -6.31
CA SER A 105 1.63 34.16 -6.28
C SER A 105 0.93 33.89 -4.94
N ASN A 106 -0.05 34.72 -4.57
CA ASN A 106 -0.80 34.56 -3.31
C ASN A 106 -1.41 33.16 -3.14
N ASP A 107 -1.91 32.56 -4.24
CA ASP A 107 -2.47 31.20 -4.22
C ASP A 107 -1.40 30.13 -3.96
N GLU A 108 -0.22 30.27 -4.56
CA GLU A 108 0.91 29.36 -4.32
C GLU A 108 1.47 29.48 -2.91
N GLN A 109 1.56 30.71 -2.38
CA GLN A 109 1.95 30.96 -0.99
C GLN A 109 1.00 30.27 -0.01
N LEU A 110 -0.32 30.44 -0.21
CA LEU A 110 -1.35 29.80 0.61
C LEU A 110 -1.27 28.27 0.52
N LYS A 111 -1.13 27.72 -0.69
CA LYS A 111 -0.97 26.27 -0.90
C LYS A 111 0.27 25.72 -0.21
N LEU A 112 1.39 26.44 -0.26
CA LEU A 112 2.63 26.04 0.40
C LEU A 112 2.45 26.02 1.92
N GLN A 113 1.89 27.09 2.50
CA GLN A 113 1.64 27.19 3.95
C GLN A 113 0.71 26.09 4.45
N LEU A 114 -0.40 25.82 3.75
CA LEU A 114 -1.36 24.78 4.14
C LEU A 114 -0.72 23.39 4.12
N LYS A 115 0.06 23.07 3.07
CA LYS A 115 0.76 21.79 2.95
C LYS A 115 1.83 21.63 4.04
N GLU A 116 2.62 22.67 4.28
CA GLU A 116 3.66 22.70 5.30
C GLU A 116 3.07 22.46 6.70
N ALA A 117 2.00 23.19 7.06
CA ALA A 117 1.30 23.02 8.32
C ALA A 117 0.72 21.60 8.48
N ALA A 118 0.10 21.06 7.43
CA ALA A 118 -0.44 19.70 7.46
C ALA A 118 0.66 18.66 7.67
N PHE A 119 1.79 18.75 6.96
CA PHE A 119 2.90 17.82 7.12
C PHE A 119 3.54 17.90 8.51
N MET A 120 3.71 19.10 9.07
CA MET A 120 4.21 19.29 10.43
C MET A 120 3.25 18.69 11.49
N ALA A 121 1.95 18.88 11.32
CA ALA A 121 0.96 18.31 12.24
C ALA A 121 0.98 16.77 12.21
N ILE A 122 1.07 16.17 11.02
CA ILE A 122 1.16 14.72 10.86
C ILE A 122 2.45 14.17 11.47
N SER A 123 3.58 14.83 11.25
CA SER A 123 4.87 14.35 11.76
C SER A 123 4.95 14.43 13.29
N LYS A 124 4.37 15.47 13.90
CA LYS A 124 4.38 15.70 15.36
C LYS A 124 3.39 14.81 16.12
N ASN A 125 2.21 14.53 15.57
CA ASN A 125 1.17 13.78 16.28
C ASN A 125 1.26 12.26 16.09
N LEU A 126 2.01 11.77 15.11
CA LEU A 126 2.30 10.34 14.93
C LEU A 126 3.65 9.93 15.57
N SER A 127 4.12 10.72 16.55
CA SER A 127 5.39 10.53 17.29
C SER A 127 5.36 9.30 18.19
#